data_AF-D1Z0E5-F1
#
_entry.id   AF-D1Z0E5-F1
#
_cell.length_a   1.000
_cell.length_b   1.000
_cell.length_c   1.000
_cell.angle_alpha   90.00
_cell.angle_beta   90.00
_cell.angle_gamma   90.00
#
_symmetry.space_group_name_H-M   'P 1'
#
loop_
_entity.id
_entity.type
_entity.pdbx_description
1 polymer ?
#
loop_
_entity_poly.entity_id
_entity_poly.type
_entity_poly.pdbx_seq_one_letter_code
_entity_poly.pdbx_strand_id
1 'polypeptide(L)'
;MRFVFRGIGLAFNRNLLPLFIILMPVITSGCLGGTFVTGPAVSVPATVNSGYYNMTYNWSYGGDWTTTIDVPESLYDFYKGQPHDRQDDYAQYALSDYDRTSMKNLVDTFCDSGDRCGFTEYDDVMSVVSFVQALPYTSDEVTTGYDEYPRYPVETLVDNGGDCEDTAILAAALLNEMGYGVVLLELPNHMAIGVKCSDDYPGYCVEYHGAKYYYLETTGDSWKIGQMPDEYEGQNVNVYPLIQLPQMDMDFNATYEDLDSVYVYYRVHCNITNIGVGTARNVSAYFAALAPSQGEDRVWDPDRTIALGDVAEGGTGWAEASLRIPKNESSQIECALYGDNFEPVVMKTKTFST
;
A
#
# COMPACT_ATOMS: atom_id res chain seq x y z
N MET A 1 28.39 -64.17 43.45
CA MET A 1 28.78 -64.87 42.21
C MET A 1 29.21 -63.81 41.21
N ARG A 2 30.50 -63.77 40.85
CA ARG A 2 31.07 -62.84 39.86
C ARG A 2 30.49 -63.15 38.48
N PHE A 3 30.22 -62.13 37.66
CA PHE A 3 30.55 -62.17 36.23
C PHE A 3 30.83 -60.76 35.70
N VAL A 4 31.86 -60.70 34.86
CA VAL A 4 32.51 -59.56 34.20
C VAL A 4 32.24 -59.71 32.71
N PHE A 5 31.96 -58.62 31.99
CA PHE A 5 32.23 -58.41 30.55
C PHE A 5 32.30 -56.88 30.33
N ARG A 6 33.46 -56.25 30.05
CA ARG A 6 34.08 -55.98 28.72
C ARG A 6 33.02 -55.83 27.63
N GLY A 7 32.79 -54.71 26.95
CA GLY A 7 33.63 -53.59 26.52
C GLY A 7 33.37 -53.40 25.01
N ILE A 8 33.33 -52.16 24.49
CA ILE A 8 33.66 -51.76 23.10
C ILE A 8 33.49 -50.24 23.03
N GLY A 9 34.55 -49.55 22.59
CA GLY A 9 34.54 -48.13 22.30
C GLY A 9 34.09 -47.84 20.87
N LEU A 10 33.57 -46.63 20.66
CA LEU A 10 33.37 -46.03 19.34
C LEU A 10 33.83 -44.58 19.40
N ALA A 11 34.67 -44.25 18.42
CA ALA A 11 35.40 -43.01 18.27
C ALA A 11 34.48 -41.84 17.92
N PHE A 12 34.67 -40.69 18.58
CA PHE A 12 34.10 -39.41 18.16
C PHE A 12 35.01 -38.78 17.10
N ASN A 13 34.49 -38.62 15.89
CA ASN A 13 35.14 -37.89 14.82
C ASN A 13 34.87 -36.38 14.98
N ARG A 14 35.94 -35.58 14.98
CA ARG A 14 35.91 -34.12 15.03
C ARG A 14 35.67 -33.57 13.62
N ASN A 15 34.61 -32.80 13.42
CA ASN A 15 34.55 -31.81 12.36
C ASN A 15 34.09 -30.47 12.97
N LEU A 16 35.05 -29.55 13.04
CA LEU A 16 34.87 -28.14 13.39
C LEU A 16 34.38 -27.40 12.14
N LEU A 17 33.25 -26.72 12.24
CA LEU A 17 32.85 -25.63 11.34
C LEU A 17 33.03 -24.32 12.12
N PRO A 18 33.58 -23.24 11.52
CA PRO A 18 33.81 -21.99 12.23
C PRO A 18 32.48 -21.25 12.40
N LEU A 19 32.14 -20.96 13.65
CA LEU A 19 31.05 -20.08 14.03
C LEU A 19 31.46 -18.65 13.67
N PHE A 20 30.94 -18.10 12.57
CA PHE A 20 31.00 -16.68 12.30
C PHE A 20 30.03 -15.97 13.24
N ILE A 21 30.56 -15.46 14.37
CA ILE A 21 29.84 -14.52 15.22
C ILE A 21 29.89 -13.17 14.48
N ILE A 22 28.82 -12.83 13.78
CA ILE A 22 28.57 -11.45 13.36
C ILE A 22 28.11 -10.72 14.61
N LEU A 23 29.00 -9.94 15.21
CA LEU A 23 28.67 -8.95 16.22
C LEU A 23 27.86 -7.85 15.53
N MET A 24 26.53 -7.96 15.54
CA MET A 24 25.68 -6.79 15.38
C MET A 24 25.90 -5.90 16.61
N PRO A 25 26.25 -4.62 16.45
CA PRO A 25 26.30 -3.71 17.59
C PRO A 25 24.88 -3.53 18.12
N VAL A 26 24.59 -4.14 19.27
CA VAL A 26 23.43 -3.76 20.08
C VAL A 26 23.73 -2.37 20.63
N ILE A 27 23.26 -1.33 19.92
CA ILE A 27 23.25 0.02 20.48
C ILE A 27 22.10 0.07 21.46
N THR A 28 22.43 -0.12 22.74
CA THR A 28 21.52 0.14 23.85
C THR A 28 21.34 1.65 23.99
N SER A 29 20.44 2.26 23.22
CA SER A 29 19.84 3.52 23.63
C SER A 29 18.56 3.18 24.39
N GLY A 30 18.55 3.56 25.67
CA GLY A 30 17.47 3.27 26.61
C GLY A 30 16.63 4.52 26.86
N CYS A 31 15.38 4.29 27.26
CA CYS A 31 14.47 5.33 27.76
C CYS A 31 15.13 5.98 29.01
N LEU A 32 15.93 7.03 28.80
CA LEU A 32 16.54 7.83 29.86
C LEU A 32 15.93 9.22 29.80
N GLY A 33 15.12 9.53 30.80
CA GLY A 33 14.55 10.86 31.01
C GLY A 33 15.66 11.90 31.17
N GLY A 34 15.89 12.67 30.12
CA GLY A 34 16.73 13.86 30.11
C GLY A 34 16.07 14.93 29.25
N THR A 35 15.82 16.10 29.82
CA THR A 35 15.39 17.30 29.09
C THR A 35 16.54 17.84 28.25
N PHE A 36 16.47 17.77 26.92
CA PHE A 36 17.35 18.53 26.02
C PHE A 36 16.65 18.96 24.71
N VAL A 37 17.27 19.96 24.10
CA VAL A 37 16.81 20.87 23.04
C VAL A 37 16.70 20.17 21.69
N THR A 38 15.62 20.43 20.94
CA THR A 38 15.44 20.00 19.55
C THR A 38 16.55 20.59 18.67
N GLY A 39 17.33 19.72 18.04
CA GLY A 39 18.23 20.08 16.96
C GLY A 39 17.75 19.39 15.68
N PRO A 40 17.97 19.98 14.50
CA PRO A 40 17.53 19.37 13.24
C PRO A 40 18.20 18.00 13.07
N ALA A 41 17.44 17.03 12.57
CA ALA A 41 17.98 15.74 12.18
C ALA A 41 19.10 15.94 11.14
N VAL A 42 20.27 15.35 11.40
CA VAL A 42 21.33 15.25 10.37
C VAL A 42 21.10 13.92 9.68
N SER A 43 20.51 13.96 8.48
CA SER A 43 20.47 12.81 7.58
C SER A 43 21.85 12.61 6.95
N VAL A 44 22.31 11.36 6.91
CA VAL A 44 23.41 10.95 6.04
C VAL A 44 22.77 10.71 4.66
N PRO A 45 23.27 11.33 3.57
CA PRO A 45 22.73 11.06 2.24
C PRO A 45 22.77 9.57 1.95
N ALA A 46 21.71 9.06 1.32
CA ALA A 46 21.61 7.67 0.94
C ALA A 46 22.89 7.25 0.20
N THR A 47 23.61 6.27 0.74
CA THR A 47 24.80 5.75 0.09
C THR A 47 24.35 4.60 -0.81
N VAL A 48 24.40 4.81 -2.12
CA VAL A 48 24.14 3.74 -3.08
C VAL A 48 25.25 2.70 -2.97
N ASN A 49 24.94 1.58 -2.33
CA ASN A 49 25.75 0.38 -2.36
C ASN A 49 24.81 -0.77 -2.69
N SER A 50 25.12 -1.51 -3.76
CA SER A 50 24.49 -2.80 -4.12
C SER A 50 23.03 -2.79 -4.63
N GLY A 51 22.55 -1.71 -5.29
CA GLY A 51 21.20 -1.70 -5.88
C GLY A 51 20.10 -1.36 -4.87
N TYR A 52 20.48 -0.75 -3.75
CA TYR A 52 19.62 -0.33 -2.65
C TYR A 52 19.98 1.09 -2.24
N TYR A 53 18.95 1.85 -1.88
CA TYR A 53 19.08 3.05 -1.05
C TYR A 53 19.13 2.62 0.42
N ASN A 54 20.19 3.01 1.11
CA ASN A 54 20.35 2.81 2.55
C ASN A 54 20.25 4.17 3.24
N MET A 55 19.15 4.41 3.94
CA MET A 55 18.90 5.67 4.67
C MET A 55 18.94 5.40 6.16
N THR A 56 19.58 6.30 6.92
CA THR A 56 19.58 6.25 8.38
C THR A 56 18.85 7.46 8.93
N TYR A 57 17.81 7.21 9.71
CA TYR A 57 17.00 8.24 10.34
C TYR A 57 17.27 8.30 11.83
N ASN A 58 17.16 9.51 12.38
CA ASN A 58 17.29 9.78 13.80
C ASN A 58 16.13 10.65 14.25
N TRP A 59 15.47 10.28 15.33
CA TRP A 59 14.38 11.06 15.93
C TRP A 59 14.33 10.83 17.44
N SER A 60 13.55 11.65 18.15
CA SER A 60 13.44 11.57 19.60
C SER A 60 11.97 11.53 20.04
N TYR A 61 11.59 10.49 20.79
CA TYR A 61 10.32 10.38 21.48
C TYR A 61 10.44 9.41 22.66
N GLY A 62 10.30 9.89 23.91
CA GLY A 62 10.55 9.10 25.12
C GLY A 62 12.01 8.60 25.30
N GLY A 63 12.88 8.90 24.33
CA GLY A 63 14.25 8.46 24.15
C GLY A 63 14.73 8.82 22.74
N ASP A 64 16.00 8.56 22.45
CA ASP A 64 16.58 8.78 21.12
C ASP A 64 16.62 7.47 20.33
N TRP A 65 16.14 7.53 19.10
CA TRP A 65 15.99 6.38 18.22
C TRP A 65 16.77 6.61 16.92
N THR A 66 17.38 5.52 16.45
CA THR A 66 18.06 5.47 15.16
C THR A 66 17.64 4.20 14.47
N THR A 67 17.25 4.29 13.20
CA THR A 67 16.97 3.12 12.38
C THR A 67 17.51 3.30 10.98
N THR A 68 17.85 2.18 10.36
CA THR A 68 18.33 2.13 8.99
C THR A 68 17.31 1.38 8.15
N ILE A 69 16.88 2.00 7.05
CA ILE A 69 15.93 1.41 6.11
C ILE A 69 16.69 1.08 4.82
N ASP A 70 16.39 -0.09 4.27
CA ASP A 70 16.89 -0.57 3.00
C ASP A 70 15.75 -0.61 1.98
N VAL A 71 15.84 0.23 0.95
CA VAL A 71 14.87 0.27 -0.15
C VAL A 71 15.56 -0.19 -1.43
N PRO A 72 15.06 -1.23 -2.12
CA PRO A 72 15.56 -1.59 -3.45
C PRO A 72 15.42 -0.42 -4.42
N GLU A 73 16.44 -0.12 -5.22
CA GLU A 73 16.36 0.92 -6.26
C GLU A 73 15.18 0.67 -7.21
N SER A 74 14.92 -0.59 -7.54
CA SER A 74 13.79 -0.99 -8.38
C SER A 74 12.42 -0.66 -7.78
N LEU A 75 12.29 -0.63 -6.45
CA LEU A 75 11.05 -0.27 -5.78
C LEU A 75 10.83 1.24 -5.82
N TYR A 76 11.89 2.02 -5.59
CA TYR A 76 11.86 3.46 -5.75
C TYR A 76 11.53 3.84 -7.21
N ASP A 77 12.25 3.27 -8.19
CA ASP A 77 12.00 3.49 -9.61
C ASP A 77 10.58 3.09 -10.04
N PHE A 78 10.04 2.01 -9.46
CA PHE A 78 8.67 1.60 -9.68
C PHE A 78 7.68 2.70 -9.27
N TYR A 79 7.82 3.26 -8.06
CA TYR A 79 6.97 4.35 -7.59
C TYR A 79 7.20 5.65 -8.36
N LYS A 80 8.45 6.00 -8.73
CA LYS A 80 8.74 7.15 -9.62
C LYS A 80 8.01 7.04 -10.96
N GLY A 81 7.77 5.82 -11.44
CA GLY A 81 7.08 5.54 -12.69
C GLY A 81 5.56 5.46 -12.59
N GLN A 82 5.00 5.46 -11.37
CA GLN A 82 3.54 5.52 -11.18
C GLN A 82 3.00 6.94 -11.41
N PRO A 83 1.68 7.11 -11.59
CA PRO A 83 1.05 8.43 -11.59
C PRO A 83 1.21 9.16 -10.24
N HIS A 84 1.45 10.47 -10.32
CA HIS A 84 1.56 11.40 -9.19
C HIS A 84 0.49 12.50 -9.26
N ASP A 85 -0.69 12.19 -9.80
CA ASP A 85 -1.79 13.14 -9.93
C ASP A 85 -2.72 13.09 -8.72
N ARG A 86 -2.97 14.26 -8.14
CA ARG A 86 -3.89 14.52 -7.00
C ARG A 86 -5.31 13.93 -7.14
N GLN A 87 -5.74 13.56 -8.35
CA GLN A 87 -7.17 13.49 -8.68
C GLN A 87 -7.90 12.25 -8.13
N ASP A 88 -7.19 11.19 -7.73
CA ASP A 88 -7.84 9.88 -7.58
C ASP A 88 -7.89 9.30 -6.15
N ASP A 89 -7.68 10.13 -5.10
CA ASP A 89 -7.67 9.78 -3.66
C ASP A 89 -6.25 9.61 -3.08
N TYR A 90 -5.79 10.63 -2.34
CA TYR A 90 -4.49 10.62 -1.65
C TYR A 90 -4.30 9.40 -0.73
N ALA A 91 -5.38 8.81 -0.20
CA ALA A 91 -5.28 7.63 0.65
C ALA A 91 -4.65 6.43 -0.08
N GLN A 92 -4.80 6.33 -1.40
CA GLN A 92 -4.25 5.21 -2.16
C GLN A 92 -2.70 5.18 -2.13
N TYR A 93 -2.04 6.33 -2.01
CA TYR A 93 -0.58 6.40 -1.86
C TYR A 93 -0.08 5.72 -0.58
N ALA A 94 -0.88 5.72 0.50
CA ALA A 94 -0.51 5.10 1.78
C ALA A 94 -0.73 3.56 1.80
N LEU A 95 -1.35 3.00 0.77
CA LEU A 95 -2.01 1.69 0.85
C LEU A 95 -1.42 0.61 -0.05
N SER A 96 -0.37 0.91 -0.83
CA SER A 96 0.30 -0.04 -1.72
C SER A 96 0.86 -1.26 -0.99
N ASP A 97 0.59 -2.47 -1.50
CA ASP A 97 1.14 -3.71 -0.93
C ASP A 97 2.65 -3.87 -1.24
N TYR A 98 3.21 -3.12 -2.20
CA TYR A 98 4.60 -3.29 -2.67
C TYR A 98 5.65 -2.83 -1.66
N ASP A 99 5.37 -1.79 -0.87
CA ASP A 99 6.33 -1.21 0.08
C ASP A 99 6.32 -1.86 1.45
N ARG A 100 5.33 -2.72 1.75
CA ARG A 100 5.16 -3.34 3.08
C ARG A 100 6.41 -4.03 3.58
N THR A 101 7.14 -4.71 2.68
CA THR A 101 8.40 -5.38 3.05
C THR A 101 9.50 -4.38 3.41
N SER A 102 9.62 -3.28 2.66
CA SER A 102 10.63 -2.24 2.91
C SER A 102 10.32 -1.38 4.13
N MET A 103 9.03 -1.13 4.42
CA MET A 103 8.61 -0.39 5.61
C MET A 103 8.62 -1.24 6.88
N LYS A 104 8.67 -2.58 6.77
CA LYS A 104 8.56 -3.49 7.91
C LYS A 104 9.57 -3.18 9.03
N ASN A 105 10.84 -2.95 8.69
CA ASN A 105 11.86 -2.68 9.70
C ASN A 105 11.57 -1.39 10.49
N LEU A 106 11.01 -0.38 9.82
CA LEU A 106 10.62 0.88 10.45
C LEU A 106 9.40 0.66 11.38
N VAL A 107 8.37 -0.04 10.90
CA VAL A 107 7.19 -0.41 11.71
C VAL A 107 7.59 -1.25 12.93
N ASP A 108 8.43 -2.28 12.73
CA ASP A 108 8.96 -3.11 13.82
C ASP A 108 9.75 -2.26 14.83
N THR A 109 10.49 -1.24 14.37
CA THR A 109 11.21 -0.33 15.27
C THR A 109 10.25 0.43 16.19
N PHE A 110 9.11 0.91 15.67
CA PHE A 110 8.10 1.57 16.48
C PHE A 110 7.45 0.61 17.48
N CYS A 111 7.01 -0.56 17.04
CA CYS A 111 6.44 -1.58 17.92
C CYS A 111 7.42 -1.99 19.05
N ASP A 112 8.68 -2.28 18.69
CA ASP A 112 9.72 -2.64 19.65
C ASP A 112 10.02 -1.49 20.62
N SER A 113 9.99 -0.24 20.14
CA SER A 113 10.18 0.94 20.99
C SER A 113 9.06 1.08 22.02
N GLY A 114 7.81 0.85 21.60
CA GLY A 114 6.65 0.90 22.46
C GLY A 114 6.67 -0.18 23.52
N ASP A 115 6.94 -1.43 23.13
CA ASP A 115 7.08 -2.56 24.06
C ASP A 115 8.21 -2.34 25.08
N ARG A 116 9.35 -1.80 24.64
CA ARG A 116 10.52 -1.59 25.51
C ARG A 116 10.32 -0.44 26.50
N CYS A 117 9.66 0.64 26.09
CA CYS A 117 9.45 1.81 26.94
C CYS A 117 8.09 1.78 27.67
N GLY A 118 7.21 0.82 27.37
CA GLY A 118 5.88 0.71 27.96
C GLY A 118 4.95 1.83 27.51
N PHE A 119 5.00 2.16 26.20
CA PHE A 119 4.18 3.20 25.60
C PHE A 119 2.69 2.88 25.67
N THR A 120 1.90 3.92 25.89
CA THR A 120 0.45 3.89 25.70
C THR A 120 0.10 4.01 24.21
N GLU A 121 -1.15 3.80 23.82
CA GLU A 121 -1.63 4.08 22.44
C GLU A 121 -1.25 5.52 22.00
N TYR A 122 -1.42 6.50 22.90
CA TYR A 122 -1.01 7.88 22.63
C TYR A 122 0.48 7.97 22.31
N ASP A 123 1.31 7.27 23.07
CA ASP A 123 2.76 7.30 22.92
C ASP A 123 3.21 6.59 21.63
N ASP A 124 2.57 5.48 21.27
CA ASP A 124 2.84 4.79 20.01
C ASP A 124 2.53 5.69 18.81
N VAL A 125 1.34 6.30 18.80
CA VAL A 125 0.94 7.23 17.73
C VAL A 125 1.90 8.41 17.64
N MET A 126 2.20 9.04 18.78
CA MET A 126 3.11 10.19 18.82
C MET A 126 4.56 9.82 18.51
N SER A 127 5.00 8.59 18.74
CA SER A 127 6.34 8.13 18.37
C SER A 127 6.54 8.10 16.85
N VAL A 128 5.52 7.65 16.12
CA VAL A 128 5.50 7.67 14.64
C VAL A 128 5.45 9.09 14.13
N VAL A 129 4.55 9.92 14.67
CA VAL A 129 4.44 11.32 14.23
C VAL A 129 5.71 12.10 14.54
N SER A 130 6.35 11.86 15.68
CA SER A 130 7.64 12.50 16.00
C SER A 130 8.76 12.09 15.03
N PHE A 131 8.74 10.86 14.50
CA PHE A 131 9.65 10.44 13.44
C PHE A 131 9.36 11.21 12.14
N VAL A 132 8.09 11.29 11.73
CA VAL A 132 7.71 12.00 10.50
C VAL A 132 8.02 13.49 10.60
N GLN A 133 7.71 14.13 11.73
CA GLN A 133 8.03 15.54 12.01
C GLN A 133 9.54 15.83 12.02
N ALA A 134 10.38 14.82 12.30
CA ALA A 134 11.83 14.96 12.26
C ALA A 134 12.40 14.96 10.84
N LEU A 135 11.60 14.60 9.82
CA LEU A 135 12.02 14.69 8.42
C LEU A 135 12.10 16.17 7.98
N PRO A 136 13.06 16.52 7.11
CA PRO A 136 13.11 17.84 6.52
C PRO A 136 11.84 18.18 5.74
N TYR A 137 11.28 19.36 6.01
CA TYR A 137 10.22 19.90 5.16
C TYR A 137 10.82 20.38 3.83
N THR A 138 10.32 19.82 2.72
CA THR A 138 10.77 20.17 1.38
C THR A 138 9.57 20.32 0.46
N SER A 139 9.35 21.52 -0.07
CA SER A 139 8.23 21.74 -0.99
C SER A 139 8.47 21.09 -2.34
N ASP A 140 7.39 20.71 -3.01
CA ASP A 140 7.43 20.09 -4.33
C ASP A 140 8.06 20.98 -5.41
N GLU A 141 7.74 22.28 -5.41
CA GLU A 141 8.31 23.23 -6.38
C GLU A 141 9.85 23.22 -6.35
N VAL A 142 10.43 23.00 -5.17
CA VAL A 142 11.89 23.00 -4.95
C VAL A 142 12.52 21.66 -5.30
N THR A 143 11.81 20.55 -5.13
CA THR A 143 12.36 19.19 -5.20
C THR A 143 12.06 18.48 -6.52
N THR A 144 10.90 18.75 -7.12
CA THR A 144 10.43 18.10 -8.36
C THR A 144 10.25 19.08 -9.52
N GLY A 145 10.09 20.37 -9.21
CA GLY A 145 9.80 21.42 -10.19
C GLY A 145 8.33 21.47 -10.62
N TYR A 146 7.45 20.77 -9.90
CA TYR A 146 5.99 20.82 -10.04
C TYR A 146 5.37 21.48 -8.80
N ASP A 147 4.21 22.12 -8.94
CA ASP A 147 3.52 22.76 -7.82
C ASP A 147 2.93 21.74 -6.82
N GLU A 148 2.60 20.52 -7.26
CA GLU A 148 2.01 19.44 -6.43
C GLU A 148 2.44 18.06 -6.98
N TYR A 149 3.07 17.23 -6.15
CA TYR A 149 3.64 15.91 -6.44
C TYR A 149 3.53 15.00 -5.19
N PRO A 150 2.37 14.39 -4.91
CA PRO A 150 2.22 13.48 -3.77
C PRO A 150 3.15 12.28 -3.89
N ARG A 151 4.05 12.12 -2.93
CA ARG A 151 5.00 11.02 -2.86
C ARG A 151 4.37 9.77 -2.24
N TYR A 152 4.71 8.61 -2.78
CA TYR A 152 4.51 7.35 -2.06
C TYR A 152 5.43 7.30 -0.83
N PRO A 153 5.08 6.56 0.25
CA PRO A 153 5.89 6.47 1.47
C PRO A 153 7.38 6.16 1.23
N VAL A 154 7.67 5.29 0.25
CA VAL A 154 9.06 4.95 -0.12
C VAL A 154 9.79 6.14 -0.74
N GLU A 155 9.12 6.95 -1.57
CA GLU A 155 9.71 8.15 -2.13
C GLU A 155 10.02 9.17 -1.03
N THR A 156 9.08 9.46 -0.12
CA THR A 156 9.29 10.38 1.02
C THR A 156 10.48 9.96 1.89
N LEU A 157 10.64 8.66 2.12
CA LEU A 157 11.78 8.11 2.84
C LEU A 157 13.09 8.32 2.05
N VAL A 158 13.16 7.85 0.80
CA VAL A 158 14.40 7.91 -0.01
C VAL A 158 14.82 9.35 -0.31
N ASP A 159 13.86 10.22 -0.64
CA ASP A 159 14.08 11.66 -0.89
C ASP A 159 14.39 12.44 0.39
N ASN A 160 14.20 11.79 1.56
CA ASN A 160 14.49 12.32 2.89
C ASN A 160 13.72 13.62 3.18
N GLY A 161 12.41 13.59 2.95
CA GLY A 161 11.54 14.73 3.17
C GLY A 161 10.37 14.79 2.21
N GLY A 162 9.47 15.72 2.50
CA GLY A 162 8.28 16.03 1.73
C GLY A 162 7.57 17.24 2.34
N ASP A 163 6.46 17.66 1.76
CA ASP A 163 5.57 18.67 2.32
C ASP A 163 4.38 18.03 3.05
N CYS A 164 3.26 18.74 3.15
CA CYS A 164 2.18 18.38 4.07
C CYS A 164 1.48 17.07 3.69
N GLU A 165 1.23 16.85 2.40
CA GLU A 165 0.62 15.63 1.87
C GLU A 165 1.54 14.42 2.04
N ASP A 166 2.83 14.56 1.74
CA ASP A 166 3.78 13.46 1.79
C ASP A 166 3.97 12.94 3.21
N THR A 167 4.10 13.87 4.15
CA THR A 167 4.25 13.55 5.57
C THR A 167 2.96 12.95 6.14
N ALA A 168 1.79 13.43 5.71
CA ALA A 168 0.51 12.86 6.08
C ALA A 168 0.34 11.43 5.53
N ILE A 169 0.67 11.20 4.26
CA ILE A 169 0.65 9.89 3.60
C ILE A 169 1.58 8.90 4.31
N LEU A 170 2.83 9.30 4.58
CA LEU A 170 3.80 8.45 5.28
C LEU A 170 3.35 8.10 6.70
N ALA A 171 2.88 9.09 7.47
CA ALA A 171 2.38 8.84 8.83
C ALA A 171 1.16 7.92 8.81
N ALA A 172 0.24 8.15 7.88
CA ALA A 172 -0.96 7.33 7.69
C ALA A 172 -0.61 5.88 7.33
N ALA A 173 0.33 5.66 6.41
CA ALA A 173 0.79 4.32 6.04
C ALA A 173 1.38 3.56 7.24
N LEU A 174 2.29 4.20 7.99
CA LEU A 174 2.96 3.57 9.13
C LEU A 174 1.97 3.22 10.26
N LEU A 175 1.09 4.15 10.62
CA LEU A 175 0.09 3.92 11.66
C LEU A 175 -0.95 2.87 11.25
N ASN A 176 -1.36 2.86 9.98
CA ASN A 176 -2.25 1.83 9.44
C ASN A 176 -1.61 0.42 9.54
N GLU A 177 -0.33 0.29 9.19
CA GLU A 177 0.40 -0.98 9.32
C GLU A 177 0.59 -1.42 10.77
N MET A 178 0.66 -0.48 11.71
CA MET A 178 0.62 -0.77 13.16
C MET A 178 -0.79 -1.16 13.65
N GLY A 179 -1.82 -1.06 12.81
CA GLY A 179 -3.20 -1.43 13.13
C GLY A 179 -4.04 -0.29 13.72
N TYR A 180 -3.57 0.95 13.69
CA TYR A 180 -4.34 2.11 14.11
C TYR A 180 -5.34 2.54 13.05
N GLY A 181 -6.52 2.99 13.49
CA GLY A 181 -7.50 3.57 12.57
C GLY A 181 -7.07 4.97 12.18
N VAL A 182 -6.76 5.21 10.91
CA VAL A 182 -6.31 6.51 10.40
C VAL A 182 -7.10 6.92 9.17
N VAL A 183 -7.25 8.22 8.97
CA VAL A 183 -7.78 8.86 7.77
C VAL A 183 -6.86 10.01 7.38
N LEU A 184 -6.80 10.37 6.09
CA LEU A 184 -6.22 11.66 5.69
C LEU A 184 -7.27 12.76 5.83
N LEU A 185 -6.83 13.93 6.27
CA LEU A 185 -7.62 15.13 6.42
C LEU A 185 -7.09 16.18 5.45
N GLU A 186 -7.85 16.48 4.41
CA GLU A 186 -7.53 17.57 3.50
C GLU A 186 -8.25 18.83 3.95
N LEU A 187 -7.46 19.90 4.12
CA LEU A 187 -7.89 21.25 4.41
C LEU A 187 -7.47 22.16 3.26
N PRO A 188 -7.95 23.41 3.18
CA PRO A 188 -7.54 24.33 2.12
C PRO A 188 -6.01 24.51 2.05
N ASN A 189 -5.40 23.96 1.00
CA ASN A 189 -3.94 23.94 0.77
C ASN A 189 -3.12 23.30 1.91
N HIS A 190 -3.69 22.32 2.63
CA HIS A 190 -2.98 21.63 3.70
C HIS A 190 -3.48 20.19 3.86
N MET A 191 -2.61 19.31 4.32
CA MET A 191 -2.97 17.94 4.66
C MET A 191 -2.43 17.56 6.04
N ALA A 192 -3.26 16.85 6.78
CA ALA A 192 -2.93 16.26 8.07
C ALA A 192 -3.55 14.86 8.16
N ILE A 193 -3.38 14.20 9.30
CA ILE A 193 -4.03 12.92 9.57
C ILE A 193 -5.08 13.05 10.66
N GLY A 194 -6.09 12.19 10.59
CA GLY A 194 -7.04 11.96 11.67
C GLY A 194 -6.78 10.58 12.27
N VAL A 195 -6.50 10.50 13.56
CA VAL A 195 -6.24 9.22 14.24
C VAL A 195 -7.41 8.87 15.15
N LYS A 196 -7.91 7.64 14.98
CA LYS A 196 -8.90 7.05 15.87
C LYS A 196 -8.17 6.54 17.11
N CYS A 197 -8.56 7.07 18.26
CA CYS A 197 -8.03 6.63 19.54
C CYS A 197 -9.12 5.93 20.35
N SER A 198 -8.69 5.06 21.27
CA SER A 198 -9.57 4.33 22.18
C SER A 198 -10.17 5.23 23.26
N ASP A 199 -9.40 6.21 23.73
CA ASP A 199 -9.83 7.22 24.70
C ASP A 199 -10.35 8.49 24.02
N ASP A 200 -11.16 9.27 24.75
CA ASP A 200 -11.55 10.61 24.34
C ASP A 200 -10.42 11.60 24.65
N TYR A 201 -9.92 12.30 23.63
CA TYR A 201 -8.91 13.34 23.75
C TYR A 201 -9.52 14.74 23.64
N PRO A 202 -8.94 15.75 24.31
CA PRO A 202 -9.35 17.13 24.09
C PRO A 202 -8.92 17.61 22.70
N GLY A 203 -9.66 18.57 22.15
CA GLY A 203 -9.29 19.23 20.90
C GLY A 203 -10.21 18.91 19.73
N TYR A 204 -9.73 19.17 18.52
CA TYR A 204 -10.47 19.00 17.28
C TYR A 204 -10.46 17.54 16.83
N CYS A 205 -11.63 17.04 16.46
CA CYS A 205 -11.81 15.73 15.84
C CYS A 205 -12.90 15.81 14.76
N VAL A 206 -12.81 14.92 13.79
CA VAL A 206 -13.85 14.71 12.78
C VAL A 206 -14.57 13.39 13.07
N GLU A 207 -15.88 13.36 12.84
CA GLU A 207 -16.65 12.12 12.90
C GLU A 207 -16.76 11.52 11.50
N TYR A 208 -16.33 10.25 11.36
CA TYR A 208 -16.45 9.50 10.11
C TYR A 208 -16.95 8.09 10.42
N HIS A 209 -18.04 7.67 9.77
CA HIS A 209 -18.70 6.37 9.97
C HIS A 209 -18.93 5.97 11.44
N GLY A 210 -19.29 6.95 12.29
CA GLY A 210 -19.61 6.73 13.70
C GLY A 210 -18.38 6.55 14.62
N ALA A 211 -17.17 6.82 14.11
CA ALA A 211 -15.95 6.91 14.91
C ALA A 211 -15.41 8.35 14.89
N LYS A 212 -14.74 8.76 15.98
CA LYS A 212 -14.01 10.02 16.06
C LYS A 212 -12.57 9.81 15.61
N TYR A 213 -12.08 10.72 14.79
CA TYR A 213 -10.69 10.80 14.36
C TYR A 213 -10.14 12.15 14.79
N TYR A 214 -9.20 12.14 15.73
CA TYR A 214 -8.58 13.35 16.27
C TYR A 214 -7.55 13.88 15.28
N TYR A 215 -7.58 15.18 15.03
CA TYR A 215 -6.61 15.83 14.16
C TYR A 215 -5.21 15.69 14.74
N LEU A 216 -4.25 15.38 13.88
CA LEU A 216 -2.85 15.30 14.25
C LEU A 216 -2.00 15.85 13.11
N GLU A 217 -1.29 16.94 13.42
CA GLU A 217 -0.40 17.62 12.49
C GLU A 217 0.88 16.82 12.29
N THR A 218 1.25 16.59 11.02
CA THR A 218 2.48 15.88 10.65
C THR A 218 3.60 16.83 10.26
N THR A 219 3.31 18.12 10.08
CA THR A 219 4.29 19.16 9.74
C THR A 219 4.66 20.06 10.93
N GLY A 220 5.96 20.27 11.11
CA GLY A 220 6.47 21.05 12.23
C GLY A 220 6.45 20.30 13.56
N ASP A 221 6.98 20.92 14.62
CA ASP A 221 7.30 20.18 15.84
C ASP A 221 6.24 20.30 16.93
N SER A 222 6.15 19.25 17.77
CA SER A 222 5.49 19.27 19.09
C SER A 222 3.96 19.43 19.07
N TRP A 223 3.33 19.18 17.93
CA TRP A 223 1.87 19.05 17.85
C TRP A 223 1.39 17.80 18.60
N LYS A 224 0.17 17.87 19.12
CA LYS A 224 -0.44 16.80 19.91
C LYS A 224 -1.73 16.34 19.26
N ILE A 225 -2.15 15.12 19.59
CA ILE A 225 -3.47 14.60 19.19
C ILE A 225 -4.56 15.59 19.62
N GLY A 226 -5.40 15.98 18.66
CA GLY A 226 -6.49 16.95 18.82
C GLY A 226 -6.06 18.42 18.65
N GLN A 227 -4.77 18.73 18.53
CA GLN A 227 -4.30 20.10 18.37
C GLN A 227 -4.24 20.49 16.90
N MET A 228 -5.19 21.31 16.47
CA MET A 228 -5.24 21.89 15.13
C MET A 228 -4.67 23.32 15.14
N PRO A 229 -3.89 23.73 14.13
CA PRO A 229 -3.49 25.12 13.96
C PRO A 229 -4.68 26.08 13.85
N ASP A 230 -4.61 27.24 14.51
CA ASP A 230 -5.69 28.26 14.56
C ASP A 230 -6.20 28.67 13.17
N GLU A 231 -5.34 28.67 12.15
CA GLU A 231 -5.70 29.06 10.77
C GLU A 231 -6.69 28.11 10.09
N TYR A 232 -6.77 26.87 10.57
CA TYR A 232 -7.68 25.85 10.08
C TYR A 232 -8.98 25.75 10.90
N GLU A 233 -9.11 26.51 12.00
CA GLU A 233 -10.34 26.51 12.79
C GLU A 233 -11.56 26.94 11.96
N GLY A 234 -12.57 26.07 11.93
CA GLY A 234 -13.82 26.31 11.20
C GLY A 234 -13.72 26.16 9.69
N GLN A 235 -12.58 25.70 9.15
CA GLN A 235 -12.47 25.32 7.74
C GLN A 235 -13.19 24.00 7.47
N ASN A 236 -13.58 23.79 6.20
CA ASN A 236 -14.08 22.50 5.77
C ASN A 236 -12.93 21.49 5.71
N VAL A 237 -13.18 20.28 6.21
CA VAL A 237 -12.22 19.18 6.19
C VAL A 237 -12.81 18.04 5.36
N ASN A 238 -12.12 17.65 4.28
CA ASN A 238 -12.45 16.44 3.54
C ASN A 238 -11.74 15.25 4.19
N VAL A 239 -12.47 14.16 4.39
CA VAL A 239 -11.95 12.95 5.04
C VAL A 239 -11.75 11.87 3.98
N TYR A 240 -10.51 11.40 3.83
CA TYR A 240 -10.16 10.29 2.95
C TYR A 240 -9.85 9.06 3.80
N PRO A 241 -10.74 8.05 3.82
CA PRO A 241 -10.53 6.84 4.60
C PRO A 241 -9.43 5.97 3.98
N LEU A 242 -8.62 5.33 4.81
CA LEU A 242 -7.62 4.36 4.33
C LEU A 242 -8.28 3.03 3.95
N ILE A 243 -8.83 2.97 2.74
CA ILE A 243 -9.46 1.78 2.15
C ILE A 243 -8.77 1.49 0.82
N GLN A 244 -8.23 0.27 0.66
CA GLN A 244 -7.66 -0.16 -0.62
C GLN A 244 -8.78 -0.22 -1.67
N LEU A 245 -8.57 0.46 -2.79
CA LEU A 245 -9.46 0.45 -3.94
C LEU A 245 -8.75 -0.19 -5.14
N PRO A 246 -8.83 -1.53 -5.30
CA PRO A 246 -8.30 -2.19 -6.48
C PRO A 246 -8.97 -1.68 -7.75
N GLN A 247 -8.20 -1.63 -8.83
CA GLN A 247 -8.70 -1.22 -10.13
C GLN A 247 -8.27 -2.25 -11.16
N MET A 248 -9.23 -2.87 -11.82
CA MET A 248 -8.94 -3.84 -12.87
C MET A 248 -8.81 -3.14 -14.22
N ASP A 249 -7.87 -3.60 -15.02
CA ASP A 249 -7.75 -3.32 -16.43
C ASP A 249 -7.87 -4.63 -17.22
N MET A 250 -8.37 -4.52 -18.45
CA MET A 250 -8.62 -5.67 -19.29
C MET A 250 -8.30 -5.34 -20.75
N ASP A 251 -7.66 -6.28 -21.42
CA ASP A 251 -7.57 -6.36 -22.87
C ASP A 251 -8.33 -7.60 -23.34
N PHE A 252 -9.11 -7.50 -24.42
CA PHE A 252 -9.83 -8.65 -24.96
C PHE A 252 -9.77 -8.75 -26.48
N ASN A 253 -9.82 -9.98 -26.98
CA ASN A 253 -9.87 -10.29 -28.40
C ASN A 253 -10.88 -11.41 -28.66
N ALA A 254 -11.68 -11.23 -29.71
CA ALA A 254 -12.57 -12.25 -30.23
C ALA A 254 -12.12 -12.67 -31.63
N THR A 255 -11.81 -13.96 -31.79
CA THR A 255 -11.32 -14.53 -33.05
C THR A 255 -12.27 -15.61 -33.55
N TYR A 256 -12.47 -15.65 -34.87
CA TYR A 256 -13.21 -16.74 -35.50
C TYR A 256 -12.52 -18.08 -35.17
N GLU A 257 -13.30 -19.04 -34.69
CA GLU A 257 -12.82 -20.37 -34.35
C GLU A 257 -13.28 -21.42 -35.35
N ASP A 258 -14.59 -21.52 -35.60
CA ASP A 258 -15.18 -22.49 -36.53
C ASP A 258 -16.61 -22.10 -36.95
N LEU A 259 -17.24 -22.88 -37.83
CA LEU A 259 -18.66 -22.78 -38.15
C LEU A 259 -19.28 -24.16 -38.39
N ASP A 260 -20.56 -24.31 -38.05
CA ASP A 260 -21.37 -25.48 -38.43
C ASP A 260 -22.53 -25.06 -39.35
N SER A 261 -23.56 -25.89 -39.52
CA SER A 261 -24.72 -25.53 -40.36
C SER A 261 -25.55 -24.36 -39.84
N VAL A 262 -25.52 -24.08 -38.54
CA VAL A 262 -26.40 -23.16 -37.82
C VAL A 262 -25.64 -22.01 -37.16
N TYR A 263 -24.44 -22.26 -36.62
CA TYR A 263 -23.69 -21.32 -35.80
C TYR A 263 -22.31 -20.98 -36.37
N VAL A 264 -21.82 -19.80 -35.97
CA VAL A 264 -20.42 -19.38 -36.05
C VAL A 264 -19.86 -19.33 -34.62
N TYR A 265 -18.67 -19.87 -34.43
CA TYR A 265 -18.00 -19.96 -33.14
C TYR A 265 -16.88 -18.93 -33.07
N TYR A 266 -16.83 -18.19 -31.97
CA TYR A 266 -15.78 -17.24 -31.67
C TYR A 266 -15.10 -17.63 -30.38
N ARG A 267 -13.77 -17.69 -30.42
CA ARG A 267 -12.94 -17.77 -29.22
C ARG A 267 -12.70 -16.37 -28.71
N VAL A 268 -13.12 -16.12 -27.47
CA VAL A 268 -12.93 -14.85 -26.77
C VAL A 268 -11.89 -15.06 -25.69
N HIS A 269 -10.79 -14.32 -25.78
CA HIS A 269 -9.69 -14.35 -24.83
C HIS A 269 -9.55 -12.97 -24.20
N CYS A 270 -9.43 -12.89 -22.88
CA CYS A 270 -9.11 -11.65 -22.17
C CYS A 270 -7.89 -11.82 -21.28
N ASN A 271 -6.98 -10.84 -21.33
CA ASN A 271 -5.93 -10.63 -20.34
C ASN A 271 -6.43 -9.61 -19.32
N ILE A 272 -6.09 -9.82 -18.06
CA ILE A 272 -6.50 -8.95 -16.97
C ILE A 272 -5.28 -8.53 -16.16
N THR A 273 -5.33 -7.32 -15.62
CA THR A 273 -4.32 -6.77 -14.71
C THR A 273 -5.01 -6.01 -13.60
N ASN A 274 -4.60 -6.18 -12.36
CA ASN A 274 -4.97 -5.25 -11.29
C ASN A 274 -3.97 -4.09 -11.29
N ILE A 275 -4.39 -2.92 -11.76
CA ILE A 275 -3.57 -1.71 -11.84
C ILE A 275 -3.74 -0.78 -10.63
N GLY A 276 -4.72 -1.06 -9.77
CA GLY A 276 -4.99 -0.28 -8.55
C GLY A 276 -4.42 -0.94 -7.31
N VAL A 277 -4.54 -0.24 -6.18
CA VAL A 277 -3.93 -0.60 -4.90
C VAL A 277 -4.69 -1.73 -4.20
N GLY A 278 -3.95 -2.67 -3.63
CA GLY A 278 -4.50 -3.80 -2.87
C GLY A 278 -5.05 -4.94 -3.73
N THR A 279 -5.63 -5.93 -3.07
CA THR A 279 -6.11 -7.17 -3.74
C THR A 279 -7.55 -7.06 -4.23
N ALA A 280 -7.76 -7.22 -5.54
CA ALA A 280 -9.09 -7.43 -6.12
C ALA A 280 -9.61 -8.84 -5.75
N ARG A 281 -10.79 -8.91 -5.12
CA ARG A 281 -11.33 -10.12 -4.53
C ARG A 281 -12.39 -10.77 -5.43
N ASN A 282 -12.36 -12.10 -5.51
CA ASN A 282 -13.37 -12.91 -6.18
C ASN A 282 -13.64 -12.47 -7.64
N VAL A 283 -12.55 -12.19 -8.37
CA VAL A 283 -12.61 -11.73 -9.76
C VAL A 283 -13.21 -12.83 -10.64
N SER A 284 -14.13 -12.43 -11.51
CA SER A 284 -14.75 -13.30 -12.52
C SER A 284 -14.84 -12.59 -13.88
N ALA A 285 -14.60 -13.35 -14.95
CA ALA A 285 -14.77 -12.90 -16.32
C ALA A 285 -16.07 -13.47 -16.90
N TYR A 286 -16.97 -12.59 -17.34
CA TYR A 286 -18.19 -12.88 -18.08
C TYR A 286 -17.97 -12.71 -19.57
N PHE A 287 -18.46 -13.65 -20.36
CA PHE A 287 -18.40 -13.63 -21.82
C PHE A 287 -19.79 -13.88 -22.38
N ALA A 288 -20.26 -12.97 -23.23
CA ALA A 288 -21.55 -13.10 -23.88
C ALA A 288 -21.51 -12.61 -25.33
N ALA A 289 -22.32 -13.23 -26.17
CA ALA A 289 -22.62 -12.71 -27.48
C ALA A 289 -23.97 -12.00 -27.40
N LEU A 290 -23.96 -10.68 -27.39
CA LEU A 290 -25.17 -9.87 -27.38
C LEU A 290 -25.95 -10.07 -28.69
N ALA A 291 -27.27 -10.04 -28.57
CA ALA A 291 -28.25 -10.23 -29.63
C ALA A 291 -29.08 -8.95 -29.87
N PRO A 292 -28.49 -7.85 -30.42
CA PRO A 292 -29.21 -6.60 -30.65
C PRO A 292 -30.51 -6.75 -31.45
N SER A 293 -30.60 -7.76 -32.33
CA SER A 293 -31.80 -8.05 -33.12
C SER A 293 -32.99 -8.53 -32.27
N GLN A 294 -32.75 -9.04 -31.06
CA GLN A 294 -33.76 -9.61 -30.16
C GLN A 294 -34.21 -8.62 -29.07
N GLY A 295 -33.57 -7.46 -28.97
CA GLY A 295 -33.86 -6.42 -27.98
C GLY A 295 -32.64 -6.06 -27.13
N GLU A 296 -32.82 -5.06 -26.27
CA GLU A 296 -31.80 -4.66 -25.29
C GLU A 296 -31.53 -5.80 -24.30
N ASP A 297 -30.25 -5.95 -23.90
CA ASP A 297 -29.77 -6.94 -22.93
C ASP A 297 -30.09 -8.41 -23.26
N ARG A 298 -30.34 -8.72 -24.53
CA ARG A 298 -30.47 -10.10 -25.00
C ARG A 298 -29.12 -10.67 -25.39
N VAL A 299 -28.91 -11.95 -25.10
CA VAL A 299 -27.70 -12.69 -25.43
C VAL A 299 -28.03 -13.95 -26.21
N TRP A 300 -27.12 -14.38 -27.07
CA TRP A 300 -27.15 -15.67 -27.74
C TRP A 300 -26.59 -16.75 -26.81
N ASP A 301 -27.42 -17.73 -26.46
CA ASP A 301 -26.99 -18.77 -25.53
C ASP A 301 -25.98 -19.76 -26.14
N PRO A 302 -24.97 -20.20 -25.38
CA PRO A 302 -24.78 -19.87 -23.97
C PRO A 302 -23.74 -18.75 -23.76
N ASP A 303 -23.95 -17.98 -22.71
CA ASP A 303 -22.93 -17.17 -22.07
C ASP A 303 -22.00 -18.04 -21.19
N ARG A 304 -20.91 -17.44 -20.74
CA ARG A 304 -19.87 -18.10 -19.95
C ARG A 304 -19.39 -17.19 -18.84
N THR A 305 -19.16 -17.77 -17.66
CA THR A 305 -18.47 -17.11 -16.55
C THR A 305 -17.31 -17.98 -16.12
N ILE A 306 -16.15 -17.36 -15.96
CA ILE A 306 -14.92 -18.00 -15.50
C ILE A 306 -14.47 -17.28 -14.23
N ALA A 307 -14.44 -18.02 -13.11
CA ALA A 307 -13.88 -17.51 -11.87
C ALA A 307 -12.35 -17.49 -11.96
N LEU A 308 -11.76 -16.34 -11.65
CA LEU A 308 -10.32 -16.10 -11.64
C LEU A 308 -9.75 -16.06 -10.22
N GLY A 309 -10.62 -15.84 -9.22
CA GLY A 309 -10.22 -15.77 -7.81
C GLY A 309 -9.65 -14.40 -7.46
N ASP A 310 -8.77 -14.34 -6.48
CA ASP A 310 -8.17 -13.08 -6.04
C ASP A 310 -7.00 -12.69 -6.94
N VAL A 311 -6.90 -11.40 -7.27
CA VAL A 311 -5.80 -10.82 -8.04
C VAL A 311 -5.14 -9.74 -7.19
N ALA A 312 -3.94 -10.04 -6.70
CA ALA A 312 -3.13 -9.10 -5.91
C ALA A 312 -2.80 -7.83 -6.71
N GLU A 313 -2.30 -6.79 -6.05
CA GLU A 313 -1.82 -5.57 -6.69
C GLU A 313 -0.75 -5.86 -7.77
N GLY A 314 -0.94 -5.32 -8.98
CA GLY A 314 -0.19 -5.64 -10.22
C GLY A 314 -0.24 -7.10 -10.66
N GLY A 315 -1.10 -7.90 -10.02
CA GLY A 315 -1.38 -9.26 -10.42
C GLY A 315 -1.97 -9.29 -11.83
N THR A 316 -1.59 -10.30 -12.60
CA THR A 316 -2.12 -10.53 -13.95
C THR A 316 -2.78 -11.89 -14.05
N GLY A 317 -3.68 -12.03 -15.02
CA GLY A 317 -4.37 -13.27 -15.30
C GLY A 317 -4.98 -13.27 -16.69
N TRP A 318 -5.66 -14.37 -17.04
CA TRP A 318 -6.38 -14.47 -18.29
C TRP A 318 -7.56 -15.43 -18.17
N ALA A 319 -8.59 -15.21 -18.98
CA ALA A 319 -9.72 -16.11 -19.13
C ALA A 319 -10.07 -16.26 -20.62
N GLU A 320 -10.61 -17.42 -20.99
CA GLU A 320 -10.97 -17.72 -22.38
C GLU A 320 -12.24 -18.55 -22.46
N ALA A 321 -13.13 -18.18 -23.37
CA ALA A 321 -14.37 -18.88 -23.64
C ALA A 321 -14.70 -18.92 -25.14
N SER A 322 -15.24 -20.05 -25.59
CA SER A 322 -15.87 -20.14 -26.92
C SER A 322 -17.34 -19.77 -26.83
N LEU A 323 -17.74 -18.76 -27.61
CA LEU A 323 -19.12 -18.32 -27.79
C LEU A 323 -19.64 -18.81 -29.14
N ARG A 324 -20.95 -19.10 -29.22
CA ARG A 324 -21.60 -19.44 -30.48
C ARG A 324 -22.67 -18.41 -30.81
N ILE A 325 -22.76 -18.06 -32.08
CA ILE A 325 -23.65 -17.03 -32.59
C ILE A 325 -24.39 -17.61 -33.81
N PRO A 326 -25.73 -17.51 -33.91
CA PRO A 326 -26.43 -18.00 -35.09
C PRO A 326 -25.95 -17.29 -36.36
N LYS A 327 -25.95 -17.97 -37.49
CA LYS A 327 -25.56 -17.38 -38.78
C LYS A 327 -26.54 -16.29 -39.25
N ASN A 328 -26.01 -15.29 -39.94
CA ASN A 328 -26.72 -14.15 -40.51
C ASN A 328 -27.42 -13.28 -39.46
N GLU A 329 -26.95 -13.29 -38.21
CA GLU A 329 -27.48 -12.47 -37.14
C GLU A 329 -26.57 -11.28 -36.85
N SER A 330 -27.16 -10.15 -36.46
CA SER A 330 -26.40 -9.01 -35.95
C SER A 330 -26.02 -9.28 -34.50
N SER A 331 -24.73 -9.16 -34.19
CA SER A 331 -24.19 -9.52 -32.88
C SER A 331 -23.07 -8.60 -32.42
N GLN A 332 -22.80 -8.60 -31.13
CA GLN A 332 -21.66 -7.95 -30.49
C GLN A 332 -21.11 -8.89 -29.43
N ILE A 333 -19.79 -9.03 -29.32
CA ILE A 333 -19.20 -9.83 -28.25
C ILE A 333 -18.86 -8.91 -27.10
N GLU A 334 -19.31 -9.27 -25.89
CA GLU A 334 -19.04 -8.59 -24.64
C GLU A 334 -18.14 -9.47 -23.77
N CYS A 335 -17.16 -8.82 -23.15
CA CYS A 335 -16.40 -9.37 -22.04
C CYS A 335 -16.49 -8.39 -20.87
N ALA A 336 -16.83 -8.88 -19.68
CA ALA A 336 -16.94 -8.06 -18.48
C ALA A 336 -16.18 -8.70 -17.31
N LEU A 337 -15.41 -7.90 -16.57
CA LEU A 337 -14.83 -8.26 -15.29
C LEU A 337 -15.66 -7.69 -14.16
N TYR A 338 -15.85 -8.48 -13.11
CA TYR A 338 -16.47 -8.04 -11.87
C TYR A 338 -15.89 -8.82 -10.68
N GLY A 339 -16.05 -8.27 -9.49
CA GLY A 339 -15.65 -8.90 -8.23
C GLY A 339 -16.23 -8.13 -7.05
N ASP A 340 -15.72 -8.39 -5.85
CA ASP A 340 -16.39 -7.94 -4.62
C ASP A 340 -16.06 -6.49 -4.23
N ASN A 341 -14.94 -5.94 -4.70
CA ASN A 341 -14.36 -4.68 -4.19
C ASN A 341 -13.72 -3.78 -5.26
N PHE A 342 -14.14 -3.87 -6.53
CA PHE A 342 -13.72 -2.96 -7.59
C PHE A 342 -14.85 -2.69 -8.58
N GLU A 343 -14.78 -1.58 -9.30
CA GLU A 343 -15.77 -1.22 -10.32
C GLU A 343 -15.69 -2.14 -11.56
N PRO A 344 -16.81 -2.69 -12.07
CA PRO A 344 -16.78 -3.59 -13.21
C PRO A 344 -16.16 -2.97 -14.47
N VAL A 345 -15.33 -3.76 -15.17
CA VAL A 345 -14.73 -3.36 -16.45
C VAL A 345 -15.46 -4.07 -17.56
N VAL A 346 -16.07 -3.33 -18.49
CA VAL A 346 -16.85 -3.89 -19.59
C VAL A 346 -16.26 -3.47 -20.92
N MET A 347 -15.97 -4.44 -21.78
CA MET A 347 -15.55 -4.21 -23.15
C MET A 347 -16.43 -4.94 -24.15
N LYS A 348 -16.61 -4.31 -25.31
CA LYS A 348 -17.47 -4.82 -26.38
C LYS A 348 -16.81 -4.65 -27.73
N THR A 349 -17.02 -5.60 -28.63
CA THR A 349 -16.61 -5.43 -30.03
C THR A 349 -17.46 -4.35 -30.68
N LYS A 350 -17.13 -3.92 -31.90
CA LYS A 350 -18.15 -3.30 -32.76
C LYS A 350 -19.22 -4.34 -33.08
N THR A 351 -20.43 -3.89 -33.39
CA THR A 351 -21.47 -4.77 -33.94
C THR A 351 -20.99 -5.35 -35.27
N PHE A 352 -21.22 -6.65 -35.47
CA PHE A 352 -20.90 -7.37 -36.70
C PHE A 352 -22.05 -8.32 -37.08
N SER A 353 -21.92 -8.96 -38.23
CA SER A 353 -22.84 -9.99 -38.70
C SER A 353 -22.09 -11.29 -38.97
N THR A 354 -22.69 -12.41 -38.60
CA THR A 354 -22.15 -13.77 -38.73
C THR A 354 -22.56 -14.49 -39.99
#